data_AF-A0A380TUE3-F1
#
_entry.id   AF-A0A380TUE3-F1
#
_cell.length_a   1.000
_cell.length_b   1.000
_cell.length_c   1.000
_cell.angle_alpha   90.00
_cell.angle_beta   90.00
_cell.angle_gamma   90.00
#
_symmetry.space_group_name_H-M   'P 1'
#
loop_
_entity.id
_entity.type
_entity.pdbx_description
1 polymer ?
#
loop_
_entity_poly.entity_id
_entity_poly.type
_entity_poly.pdbx_seq_one_letter_code
_entity_poly.pdbx_strand_id
1 'polypeptide(L)' 'MNQIESDKKIIESHGGATALANLLSYQVQRVQNWKTRGIPASEKLKHPNLFLKKKASKVSKASLS' A
#
# COMPACT_ATOMS: atom_id res chain seq x y z
N MET A 1 -9.90 -12.78 0.73
CA MET A 1 -9.24 -11.72 -0.06
C MET A 1 -7.96 -12.28 -0.60
N ASN A 2 -7.79 -12.22 -1.92
CA ASN A 2 -6.56 -12.66 -2.56
C ASN A 2 -5.44 -11.63 -2.28
N GLN A 3 -4.18 -12.05 -2.21
CA GLN A 3 -3.05 -11.17 -1.90
C GLN A 3 -2.94 -9.99 -2.89
N ILE A 4 -3.30 -10.22 -4.16
CA ILE A 4 -3.35 -9.17 -5.18
C ILE A 4 -4.39 -8.09 -4.84
N GLU A 5 -5.55 -8.48 -4.30
CA GLU A 5 -6.58 -7.52 -3.88
C GLU A 5 -6.13 -6.70 -2.66
N SER A 6 -5.44 -7.34 -1.71
CA SER A 6 -4.87 -6.60 -0.57
C SER A 6 -3.79 -5.63 -1.01
N ASP A 7 -2.91 -6.05 -1.92
CA ASP A 7 -1.86 -5.22 -2.48
C ASP A 7 -2.45 -4.03 -3.25
N LYS A 8 -3.49 -4.27 -4.06
CA LYS A 8 -4.25 -3.22 -4.73
C LYS A 8 -4.82 -2.22 -3.72
N LYS A 9 -5.45 -2.67 -2.64
CA LYS A 9 -5.97 -1.78 -1.59
C LYS A 9 -4.88 -0.94 -0.92
N ILE A 10 -3.69 -1.51 -0.71
CA ILE A 10 -2.55 -0.76 -0.19
C ILE A 10 -2.17 0.36 -1.17
N ILE A 11 -2.04 0.04 -2.46
CA ILE A 11 -1.72 1.03 -3.51
C ILE A 11 -2.78 2.15 -3.55
N GLU A 12 -4.06 1.80 -3.54
CA GLU A 12 -5.15 2.79 -3.51
C GLU A 12 -5.11 3.66 -2.24
N SER A 13 -4.76 3.09 -1.08
CA SER A 13 -4.66 3.85 0.17
C SER A 13 -3.53 4.89 0.21
N HIS A 14 -2.54 4.75 -0.69
CA HIS A 14 -1.46 5.71 -0.90
C HIS A 14 -1.79 6.74 -2.00
N GLY A 15 -3.05 6.83 -2.45
CA GLY A 15 -3.47 7.74 -3.52
C GLY A 15 -3.36 7.14 -4.93
N GLY A 16 -3.24 5.82 -5.03
CA GLY A 16 -3.19 5.10 -6.29
C GLY A 16 -1.78 4.91 -6.86
N ALA A 17 -1.70 4.29 -8.05
CA ALA A 17 -0.43 3.87 -8.63
C ALA A 17 0.50 5.05 -8.96
N THR A 18 -0.05 6.17 -9.43
CA THR A 18 0.75 7.37 -9.76
C THR A 18 1.36 8.00 -8.50
N ALA A 19 0.57 8.20 -7.45
CA ALA A 19 1.06 8.79 -6.20
C ALA A 19 2.13 7.92 -5.54
N LEU A 20 1.90 6.61 -5.48
CA LEU A 20 2.87 5.67 -4.93
C LEU A 20 4.15 5.58 -5.78
N ALA A 21 4.04 5.64 -7.11
CA ALA A 21 5.20 5.65 -8.01
C ALA A 21 6.07 6.90 -7.78
N ASN A 22 5.46 8.07 -7.62
CA ASN A 22 6.18 9.31 -7.30
C ASN A 22 6.88 9.21 -5.94
N LEU A 23 6.19 8.68 -4.92
CA LEU A 23 6.74 8.48 -3.58
C LEU A 23 7.97 7.55 -3.56
N LEU A 24 7.97 6.52 -4.41
CA LEU A 24 9.05 5.54 -4.54
C LEU A 24 10.11 5.93 -5.58
N SER A 25 9.91 7.05 -6.28
CA SER A 25 10.71 7.45 -7.46
C SER A 25 10.79 6.32 -8.52
N TYR A 26 9.67 5.65 -8.77
CA TYR A 26 9.52 4.59 -9.77
C TYR A 26 8.68 5.03 -10.97
N GLN A 27 8.75 4.28 -12.06
CA GLN A 27 7.82 4.45 -13.18
C GLN A 27 6.40 4.03 -12.79
N VAL A 28 5.41 4.85 -13.17
CA VAL A 28 3.98 4.58 -12.92
C VAL A 28 3.55 3.21 -13.46
N GLN A 29 4.02 2.83 -14.64
CA GLN A 29 3.72 1.53 -15.26
C GLN A 29 4.16 0.35 -14.38
N ARG A 30 5.30 0.48 -13.69
CA ARG A 30 5.80 -0.55 -12.76
C ARG A 30 4.83 -0.78 -11.62
N VAL A 31 4.31 0.29 -11.02
CA VAL A 31 3.35 0.22 -9.91
C VAL A 31 1.96 -0.22 -10.40
N GLN A 32 1.55 0.20 -11.59
CA GLN A 32 0.31 -0.27 -12.22
C GLN A 32 0.33 -1.79 -12.42
N ASN A 33 1.46 -2.36 -12.83
CA ASN A 33 1.63 -3.81 -12.96
C ASN A 33 1.48 -4.55 -11.62
N TRP A 34 1.80 -3.93 -10.49
CA TRP A 34 1.60 -4.54 -9.17
C TRP A 34 0.11 -4.70 -8.82
N LYS A 35 -0.78 -3.88 -9.38
CA LYS A 35 -2.24 -4.02 -9.17
C LYS A 35 -2.82 -5.29 -9.79
N THR A 36 -2.13 -5.87 -10.77
CA THR A 36 -2.56 -7.12 -11.45
C THR A 36 -1.72 -8.32 -11.03
N ARG A 37 -0.42 -8.14 -10.76
CA ARG A 37 0.52 -9.23 -10.41
C ARG A 37 0.80 -9.37 -8.92
N GLY A 38 0.39 -8.39 -8.10
CA GLY A 38 0.82 -8.26 -6.71
C GLY A 38 2.12 -7.46 -6.57
N ILE A 39 2.34 -6.92 -5.37
CA ILE A 39 3.57 -6.21 -5.04
C ILE A 39 4.66 -7.25 -4.74
N PRO A 40 5.85 -7.16 -5.35
CA PRO A 40 6.94 -8.10 -5.09
C PRO A 40 7.31 -8.13 -3.61
N ALA A 41 7.60 -9.33 -3.07
CA ALA A 41 8.01 -9.49 -1.68
C ALA A 41 9.26 -8.64 -1.33
N SER A 42 10.21 -8.54 -2.26
CA SER A 42 11.40 -7.68 -2.11
C SER A 42 11.05 -6.20 -1.94
N GLU A 43 10.04 -5.69 -2.65
CA GLU A 43 9.58 -4.31 -2.53
C GLU A 43 8.84 -4.09 -1.20
N LYS A 44 8.09 -5.08 -0.71
CA LYS A 44 7.47 -5.05 0.62
C LYS A 44 8.51 -4.93 1.74
N LEU A 45 9.63 -5.66 1.60
CA LEU A 45 10.73 -5.64 2.56
C LEU A 45 11.57 -4.37 2.49
N LYS A 46 11.75 -3.77 1.30
CA LYS A 46 12.44 -2.47 1.14
C LYS A 46 11.65 -1.32 1.77
N HIS A 47 10.31 -1.38 1.69
CA HIS A 47 9.44 -0.32 2.19
C HIS A 47 8.42 -0.86 3.21
N PRO A 48 8.87 -1.38 4.36
CA PRO A 48 8.00 -2.01 5.35
C PRO A 48 6.97 -1.03 5.91
N ASN A 49 7.33 0.26 6.01
CA ASN A 49 6.42 1.30 6.47
C ASN A 49 5.26 1.60 5.50
N LEU A 50 5.41 1.28 4.21
CA LEU A 50 4.37 1.49 3.20
C LEU A 50 3.48 0.27 3.04
N PHE A 51 4.06 -0.94 3.16
CA PHE A 51 3.40 -2.19 2.79
C PHE A 51 3.09 -3.13 3.94
N LEU A 52 3.89 -3.10 5.01
CA LEU A 52 3.78 -4.02 6.15
C LEU A 52 3.27 -3.36 7.43
N LYS A 53 3.06 -2.03 7.41
CA LYS A 53 2.49 -1.32 8.55
C LYS A 53 1.08 -1.85 8.80
N LYS A 54 0.92 -2.64 9.87
CA LYS A 54 -0.42 -2.98 10.38
C LYS A 54 -1.13 -1.65 10.58
N LYS A 55 -2.31 -1.49 9.96
CA LYS A 55 -3.21 -0.41 10.34
C LYS A 55 -3.41 -0.58 11.85
N ALA A 56 -2.74 0.26 12.64
CA ALA A 56 -3.16 0.49 14.01
C ALA A 56 -4.60 0.94 13.84
N SER A 57 -5.54 0.06 14.16
CA SER A 57 -6.94 0.40 14.27
C SER A 57 -6.97 1.71 15.03
N LYS A 58 -7.44 2.78 14.39
CA LYS A 58 -7.72 4.02 15.11
C LYS A 58 -8.69 3.60 16.21
N VAL A 59 -8.19 3.44 17.43
CA VAL A 59 -9.02 3.43 18.62
C VAL A 59 -9.60 4.83 18.62
N SER A 60 -10.84 4.95 18.15
CA SER A 60 -11.62 6.16 18.27
C SER A 60 -11.74 6.45 19.77
N LYS A 61 -10.92 7.39 20.26
CA LYS A 61 -11.21 8.13 21.50
C LYS A 61 -12.46 8.97 21.22
N ALA A 62 -13.62 8.33 21.34
CA ALA A 62 -14.93 8.96 21.36
C ALA A 62 -15.76 8.22 22.42
N SER A 63 -15.31 8.29 23.67
CA SER A 63 -16.02 7.88 24.87
C SER A 63 -15.24 8.42 26.08
N LEU A 64 -15.22 9.74 26.26
CA LEU A 64 -15.05 10.39 27.56
C LEU A 64 -15.40 11.88 27.36
N SER A 65 -16.70 12.20 27.47
CA SER A 65 -17.18 13.41 28.13
C SER A 65 -18.68 13.30 28.35
#